data_AF-A0A962FSS0-F1
#
_entry.id   AF-A0A962FSS0-F1
#
_cell.length_a   1.000
_cell.length_b   1.000
_cell.length_c   1.000
_cell.angle_alpha   90.00
_cell.angle_beta   90.00
_cell.angle_gamma   90.00
#
_symmetry.space_group_name_H-M   'P 1'
#
loop_
_entity.id
_entity.type
_entity.pdbx_description
1 polymer ?
#
loop_
_entity_poly.entity_id
_entity_poly.type
_entity_poly.pdbx_seq_one_letter_code
_entity_poly.pdbx_strand_id
1 'polypeptide(L)'
;MSKTPEDMIEWEAAFAAMHPRFAYTLNNDQPVRCTIIGDQPLFYMEDEDIIEDDFDDLFGMDAIEGGLLALGQSIDIARRQDRQYAPNEADRHADFLAAAAEIAGPKQAAAVSSIEDVSGTLEKSRLGKALTDFAAAENITICHGTRNFGASYDRAAGTIFINRHLDRADQVLLLARELRRAWQDKKGALLPLLTLDPDHAILVNRAQIADLQTMMIRTAWELQLAGEKAVWARVEESSLSDLGEALAREAYMDFRTLNNGTACAAAFEFWFLSERCQSADHKLIQQMLMQNHKPATPTETDASSSLIGFLTALGTLPFGKNYLAPYAAMILSDPLFTEVRDRSNANFLWFIKFERTFRETEQGLQESGSVHSRDFSRGDSRNDQERIRHDDPHGAPTIPSGSARIIPFPGTSGR
;
A
#
# COMPACT_ATOMS: atom_id res chain seq x y z
N MET A 1 -6.30 33.88 8.50
CA MET A 1 -5.20 34.86 8.39
C MET A 1 -4.67 34.80 6.96
N SER A 2 -5.03 35.77 6.12
CA SER A 2 -4.56 35.86 4.73
C SER A 2 -3.14 36.43 4.73
N LYS A 3 -2.15 35.60 4.38
CA LYS A 3 -0.77 36.06 4.19
C LYS A 3 -0.71 36.99 2.98
N THR A 4 0.11 38.02 3.07
CA THR A 4 0.26 39.06 2.05
C THR A 4 1.06 38.52 0.86
N PRO A 5 1.00 39.15 -0.33
CA PRO A 5 1.79 38.74 -1.49
C PRO A 5 3.31 38.76 -1.24
N GLU A 6 3.78 39.61 -0.32
CA GLU A 6 5.19 39.69 0.08
C GLU A 6 5.62 38.46 0.91
N ASP A 7 4.75 37.98 1.80
CA ASP A 7 4.97 36.72 2.54
C ASP A 7 5.04 35.50 1.62
N MET A 8 4.36 35.54 0.45
CA MET A 8 4.43 34.48 -0.57
C MET A 8 5.76 34.49 -1.31
N ILE A 9 6.31 35.67 -1.62
CA ILE A 9 7.59 35.80 -2.33
C ILE A 9 8.77 35.36 -1.44
N GLU A 10 8.75 35.71 -0.15
CA GLU A 10 9.76 35.21 0.80
C GLU A 10 9.68 33.70 0.99
N TRP A 11 8.47 33.13 0.99
CA TRP A 11 8.29 31.68 1.10
C TRP A 11 8.73 30.93 -0.16
N GLU A 12 8.46 31.48 -1.35
CA GLU A 12 8.93 30.95 -2.64
C GLU A 12 10.46 31.03 -2.77
N ALA A 13 11.07 32.13 -2.32
CA ALA A 13 12.53 32.28 -2.28
C ALA A 13 13.17 31.30 -1.27
N ALA A 14 12.56 31.09 -0.10
CA ALA A 14 13.00 30.12 0.89
C ALA A 14 12.85 28.66 0.41
N PHE A 15 11.81 28.36 -0.39
CA PHE A 15 11.60 27.04 -1.01
C PHE A 15 12.59 26.79 -2.15
N ALA A 16 12.84 27.78 -3.00
CA ALA A 16 13.84 27.69 -4.06
C ALA A 16 15.27 27.54 -3.50
N ALA A 17 15.53 28.07 -2.30
CA ALA A 17 16.80 27.94 -1.59
C ALA A 17 16.91 26.67 -0.74
N MET A 18 15.86 25.83 -0.67
CA MET A 18 15.83 24.67 0.20
C MET A 18 16.77 23.58 -0.32
N HIS A 19 18.00 23.59 0.20
CA HIS A 19 19.00 22.55 -0.01
C HIS A 19 18.47 21.19 0.43
N PRO A 20 18.98 20.06 -0.11
CA PRO A 20 18.71 18.76 0.47
C PRO A 20 19.03 18.81 1.98
N ARG A 21 18.00 18.62 2.80
CA ARG A 21 18.07 18.92 4.25
C ARG A 21 18.87 17.90 5.05
N PHE A 22 19.26 16.78 4.45
CA PHE A 22 20.02 15.72 5.10
C PHE A 22 20.92 15.00 4.12
N ALA A 23 22.15 14.76 4.54
CA ALA A 23 23.06 13.77 3.97
C ALA A 23 23.15 12.61 4.97
N TYR A 24 22.90 11.38 4.52
CA TYR A 24 23.14 10.18 5.32
C TYR A 24 24.07 9.24 4.54
N THR A 25 24.79 8.39 5.26
CA THR A 25 25.77 7.46 4.71
C THR A 25 25.10 6.14 4.37
N LEU A 26 25.15 5.74 3.10
CA LEU A 26 24.94 4.36 2.66
C LEU A 26 26.32 3.79 2.31
N ASN A 27 26.75 2.73 2.99
CA ASN A 27 27.96 1.96 2.66
C ASN A 27 29.28 2.78 2.53
N ASN A 28 29.49 3.80 3.39
CA ASN A 28 30.67 4.70 3.36
C ASN A 28 30.82 5.59 2.11
N ASP A 29 29.85 5.62 1.20
CA ASP A 29 29.88 6.53 0.06
C ASP A 29 29.13 7.84 0.40
N GLN A 30 29.76 8.96 0.04
CA GLN A 30 29.21 10.30 0.16
C GLN A 30 29.55 11.10 -1.12
N PRO A 31 28.81 12.19 -1.38
CA PRO A 31 27.49 12.52 -0.86
C PRO A 31 26.36 11.83 -1.66
N VAL A 32 25.29 11.43 -0.97
CA VAL A 32 24.18 10.65 -1.55
C VAL A 32 23.00 11.57 -1.89
N ARG A 33 22.49 11.50 -3.13
CA ARG A 33 21.25 12.18 -3.54
C ARG A 33 20.04 11.57 -2.83
N CYS A 34 19.00 12.37 -2.56
CA CYS A 34 17.73 11.83 -2.07
C CYS A 34 17.10 10.92 -3.15
N THR A 35 17.07 9.61 -2.88
CA THR A 35 16.56 8.60 -3.80
C THR A 35 15.03 8.46 -3.72
N ILE A 36 14.38 9.02 -2.71
CA ILE A 36 12.94 8.86 -2.46
C ILE A 36 12.12 9.57 -3.54
N ILE A 37 11.18 8.85 -4.16
CA ILE A 37 10.16 9.39 -5.06
C ILE A 37 8.81 9.34 -4.33
N GLY A 38 8.35 10.45 -3.72
CA GLY A 38 7.02 10.53 -3.11
C GLY A 38 6.88 11.50 -1.94
N ASP A 39 5.67 11.55 -1.38
CA ASP A 39 5.26 12.46 -0.29
C ASP A 39 5.60 11.94 1.12
N GLN A 40 6.43 10.89 1.22
CA GLN A 40 6.74 10.31 2.51
C GLN A 40 7.75 11.20 3.26
N PRO A 41 7.46 11.66 4.49
CA PRO A 41 8.52 12.20 5.33
C PRO A 41 9.56 11.11 5.57
N LEU A 42 10.84 11.49 5.50
CA LEU A 42 11.98 10.64 5.87
C LEU A 42 11.67 9.99 7.22
N PHE A 43 11.57 8.65 7.25
CA PHE A 43 11.45 7.93 8.50
C PHE A 43 12.74 8.09 9.29
N TYR A 44 12.60 8.28 10.59
CA TYR A 44 13.67 7.98 11.54
C TYR A 44 14.03 6.51 11.34
N MET A 45 15.29 6.21 11.07
CA MET A 45 15.83 4.90 11.42
C MET A 45 15.82 4.89 12.95
N GLU A 46 14.67 4.56 13.54
CA GLU A 46 14.69 3.97 14.86
C GLU A 46 15.36 2.62 14.63
N ASP A 47 16.69 2.61 14.74
CA ASP A 47 17.45 1.40 15.05
C ASP A 47 16.89 0.91 16.39
N GLU A 48 15.73 0.28 16.38
CA GLU A 48 15.37 -0.63 17.45
C GLU A 48 16.35 -1.79 17.27
N ASP A 49 17.39 -1.79 18.11
CA ASP A 49 18.19 -2.96 18.39
C ASP A 49 17.22 -4.14 18.54
N ILE A 50 17.12 -4.96 17.49
CA ILE A 50 16.46 -6.25 17.55
C ILE A 50 17.31 -7.02 18.54
N ILE A 51 16.88 -7.05 19.80
CA ILE A 51 17.35 -8.03 20.76
C ILE A 51 16.88 -9.36 20.17
N GLU A 52 17.79 -10.00 19.43
CA GLU A 52 17.76 -11.42 19.07
C GLU A 52 17.78 -12.23 20.36
N ASP A 53 16.63 -12.40 20.98
CA ASP A 53 16.39 -13.47 21.93
C ASP A 53 15.14 -14.22 21.45
N ASP A 54 15.31 -15.53 21.22
CA ASP A 54 14.29 -16.55 20.86
C ASP A 54 14.21 -17.00 19.39
N PHE A 55 15.34 -17.15 18.68
CA PHE A 55 15.39 -17.82 17.37
C PHE A 55 16.01 -19.23 17.38
N ASP A 56 15.98 -19.94 18.52
CA ASP A 56 16.73 -21.21 18.67
C ASP A 56 15.96 -22.51 18.38
N ASP A 57 14.64 -22.52 18.08
CA ASP A 57 13.87 -23.78 18.19
C ASP A 57 13.05 -24.25 16.96
N LEU A 58 13.22 -23.74 15.72
CA LEU A 58 12.30 -24.16 14.63
C LEU A 58 12.85 -24.54 13.24
N PHE A 59 14.16 -24.65 13.00
CA PHE A 59 14.62 -25.12 11.69
C PHE A 59 15.78 -26.12 11.77
N GLY A 60 15.63 -27.26 11.08
CA GLY A 60 16.66 -28.29 10.98
C GLY A 60 17.94 -27.74 10.33
N MET A 61 19.02 -27.70 11.10
CA MET A 61 20.32 -27.11 10.74
C MET A 61 20.89 -27.58 9.40
N ASP A 62 20.66 -28.82 9.00
CA ASP A 62 21.32 -29.41 7.83
C ASP A 62 20.87 -28.79 6.48
N ALA A 63 19.65 -28.26 6.38
CA ALA A 63 19.15 -27.60 5.17
C ALA A 63 19.58 -26.13 5.08
N ILE A 64 19.74 -25.48 6.23
CA ILE A 64 20.19 -24.09 6.35
C ILE A 64 21.69 -24.01 6.07
N GLU A 65 22.51 -24.95 6.55
CA GLU A 65 23.95 -24.95 6.30
C GLU A 65 24.28 -25.02 4.80
N GLY A 66 23.55 -25.86 4.05
CA GLY A 66 23.70 -25.95 2.59
C GLY A 66 23.29 -24.67 1.85
N GLY A 67 22.19 -24.05 2.28
CA GLY A 67 21.71 -22.78 1.75
C GLY A 67 22.61 -21.59 2.10
N LEU A 68 23.15 -21.56 3.32
CA LEU A 68 24.04 -20.52 3.83
C LEU A 68 25.43 -20.60 3.16
N LEU A 69 25.93 -21.81 2.88
CA LEU A 69 27.15 -22.00 2.10
C LEU A 69 26.97 -21.56 0.64
N ALA A 70 25.84 -21.91 0.01
CA ALA A 70 25.54 -21.48 -1.35
C ALA A 70 25.35 -19.95 -1.43
N LEU A 71 24.68 -19.35 -0.45
CA LEU A 71 24.51 -17.91 -0.33
C LEU A 71 25.84 -17.22 -0.04
N GLY A 72 26.67 -17.78 0.85
CA GLY A 72 28.01 -17.28 1.15
C GLY A 72 28.92 -17.29 -0.06
N GLN A 73 28.87 -18.35 -0.87
CA GLN A 73 29.59 -18.41 -2.14
C GLN A 73 29.05 -17.38 -3.15
N SER A 74 27.73 -17.19 -3.23
CA SER A 74 27.11 -16.17 -4.09
C SER A 74 27.51 -14.76 -3.67
N ILE A 75 27.49 -14.46 -2.37
CA ILE A 75 27.94 -13.18 -1.79
C ILE A 75 29.43 -12.97 -2.06
N ASP A 76 30.26 -13.99 -1.93
CA ASP A 76 31.69 -13.89 -2.23
C ASP A 76 31.96 -13.67 -3.73
N ILE A 77 31.15 -14.26 -4.62
CA ILE A 77 31.22 -14.01 -6.06
C ILE A 77 30.81 -12.57 -6.37
N ALA A 78 29.70 -12.09 -5.79
CA ALA A 78 29.24 -10.72 -5.93
C ALA A 78 30.28 -9.72 -5.39
N ARG A 79 30.86 -9.97 -4.21
CA ARG A 79 31.93 -9.15 -3.62
C ARG A 79 33.22 -9.18 -4.44
N ARG A 80 33.55 -10.30 -5.08
CA ARG A 80 34.71 -10.37 -6.00
C ARG A 80 34.45 -9.59 -7.28
N GLN A 81 33.22 -9.61 -7.80
CA GLN A 81 32.82 -8.76 -8.93
C GLN A 81 32.85 -7.28 -8.53
N ASP A 82 32.29 -6.90 -7.37
CA ASP A 82 32.37 -5.54 -6.85
C ASP A 82 33.81 -5.07 -6.63
N ARG A 83 34.71 -5.95 -6.16
CA ARG A 83 36.13 -5.63 -6.03
C ARG A 83 36.85 -5.51 -7.39
N GLN A 84 36.40 -6.23 -8.41
CA GLN A 84 36.92 -6.10 -9.78
C GLN A 84 36.44 -4.83 -10.47
N TYR A 85 35.26 -4.33 -10.11
CA TYR A 85 34.70 -3.07 -10.61
C TYR A 85 34.82 -1.92 -9.62
N ALA A 86 35.53 -2.11 -8.50
CA ALA A 86 35.74 -1.08 -7.50
C ALA A 86 36.46 0.09 -8.17
N PRO A 87 35.82 1.27 -8.27
CA PRO A 87 36.45 2.44 -8.87
C PRO A 87 37.72 2.78 -8.10
N ASN A 88 38.74 3.23 -8.82
CA ASN A 88 40.02 3.62 -8.25
C ASN A 88 39.79 4.73 -7.20
N GLU A 89 40.61 4.83 -6.16
CA GLU A 89 40.41 5.85 -5.09
C GLU A 89 40.34 7.28 -5.65
N ALA A 90 41.10 7.55 -6.71
CA ALA A 90 41.06 8.83 -7.42
C ALA A 90 39.72 9.07 -8.13
N ASP A 91 39.11 8.03 -8.69
CA ASP A 91 37.80 8.10 -9.35
C ASP A 91 36.71 8.30 -8.31
N ARG A 92 36.79 7.61 -7.16
CA ARG A 92 35.87 7.82 -6.03
C ARG A 92 35.92 9.25 -5.49
N HIS A 93 37.11 9.82 -5.37
CA HIS A 93 37.25 11.21 -4.91
C HIS A 93 36.73 12.20 -5.98
N ALA A 94 36.91 11.89 -7.27
CA ALA A 94 36.32 12.69 -8.35
C ALA A 94 34.79 12.61 -8.36
N ASP A 95 34.23 11.41 -8.17
CA ASP A 95 32.79 11.16 -8.06
C ASP A 95 32.20 11.83 -6.81
N PHE A 96 32.89 11.75 -5.67
CA PHE A 96 32.56 12.47 -4.44
C PHE A 96 32.49 13.98 -4.69
N LEU A 97 33.53 14.55 -5.33
CA LEU A 97 33.58 15.98 -5.61
C LEU A 97 32.52 16.40 -6.63
N ALA A 98 32.22 15.57 -7.62
CA ALA A 98 31.16 15.81 -8.59
C ALA A 98 29.78 15.80 -7.93
N ALA A 99 29.48 14.79 -7.11
CA ALA A 99 28.23 14.69 -6.37
C ALA A 99 28.12 15.81 -5.31
N ALA A 100 29.22 16.19 -4.65
CA ALA A 100 29.25 17.32 -3.71
C ALA A 100 29.03 18.65 -4.41
N ALA A 101 29.66 18.87 -5.57
CA ALA A 101 29.45 20.06 -6.38
C ALA A 101 28.03 20.14 -6.92
N GLU A 102 27.38 19.01 -7.15
CA GLU A 102 26.00 18.97 -7.60
C GLU A 102 24.98 19.18 -6.47
N ILE A 103 25.25 18.61 -5.29
CA ILE A 103 24.41 18.73 -4.10
C ILE A 103 24.54 20.11 -3.44
N ALA A 104 25.76 20.64 -3.34
CA ALA A 104 26.07 21.89 -2.67
C ALA A 104 26.30 23.06 -3.65
N GLY A 105 26.38 22.79 -4.95
CA GLY A 105 26.46 23.84 -5.95
C GLY A 105 25.18 24.67 -6.00
N PRO A 106 25.24 25.93 -6.48
CA PRO A 106 24.04 26.67 -6.79
C PRO A 106 23.27 25.89 -7.86
N LYS A 107 22.20 25.20 -7.48
CA LYS A 107 21.25 24.66 -8.46
C LYS A 107 20.86 25.84 -9.33
N GLN A 108 21.32 25.85 -10.59
CA GLN A 108 20.71 26.71 -11.60
C GLN A 108 19.22 26.49 -11.45
N ALA A 109 18.46 27.56 -11.20
CA ALA A 109 17.02 27.48 -11.01
C ALA A 109 16.48 26.57 -12.10
N ALA A 110 16.13 25.33 -11.72
CA ALA A 110 15.81 24.30 -12.68
C ALA A 110 14.73 24.90 -13.56
N ALA A 111 14.97 24.92 -14.88
CA ALA A 111 14.05 25.54 -15.81
C ALA A 111 12.68 24.95 -15.49
N VAL A 112 11.78 25.81 -14.99
CA VAL A 112 10.48 25.38 -14.51
C VAL A 112 9.84 24.66 -15.69
N SER A 113 9.66 23.35 -15.54
CA SER A 113 9.01 22.55 -16.56
C SER A 113 7.55 22.98 -16.60
N SER A 114 7.05 23.32 -17.79
CA SER A 114 5.62 23.57 -17.95
C SER A 114 4.85 22.26 -17.82
N ILE A 115 3.57 22.33 -17.46
CA ILE A 115 2.71 21.15 -17.36
C ILE A 115 2.57 20.49 -18.74
N GLU A 116 2.55 21.32 -19.77
CA GLU A 116 2.51 20.91 -21.16
C GLU A 116 3.76 20.11 -21.53
N ASP A 117 4.95 20.51 -21.06
CA ASP A 117 6.18 19.75 -21.29
C ASP A 117 6.19 18.42 -20.55
N VAL A 118 5.74 18.40 -19.29
CA VAL A 118 5.64 17.17 -18.49
C VAL A 118 4.63 16.20 -19.12
N SER A 119 3.45 16.69 -19.49
CA SER A 119 2.40 15.89 -20.13
C SER A 119 2.84 15.40 -21.50
N GLY A 120 3.49 16.26 -22.30
CA GLY A 120 4.03 15.89 -23.61
C GLY A 120 5.16 14.88 -23.53
N THR A 121 5.93 14.86 -22.43
CA THR A 121 6.89 13.78 -22.15
C THR A 121 6.15 12.47 -21.86
N LEU A 122 5.15 12.53 -20.97
CA LEU A 122 4.37 11.37 -20.55
C LEU A 122 3.62 10.71 -21.72
N GLU A 123 3.10 11.50 -22.65
CA GLU A 123 2.40 11.04 -23.85
C GLU A 123 3.28 10.23 -24.83
N LYS A 124 4.61 10.26 -24.68
CA LYS A 124 5.50 9.40 -25.45
C LYS A 124 5.40 7.93 -25.02
N SER A 125 4.99 7.67 -23.78
CA SER A 125 4.60 6.33 -23.33
C SER A 125 3.18 6.04 -23.81
N ARG A 126 2.96 4.81 -24.28
CA ARG A 126 1.62 4.37 -24.69
C ARG A 126 0.65 4.36 -23.50
N LEU A 127 1.10 3.89 -22.34
CA LEU A 127 0.33 3.92 -21.10
C LEU A 127 0.11 5.35 -20.63
N GLY A 128 1.16 6.17 -20.62
CA GLY A 128 1.08 7.58 -20.25
C GLY A 128 0.03 8.32 -21.08
N LYS A 129 0.08 8.16 -22.41
CA LYS A 129 -0.91 8.71 -23.33
C LYS A 129 -2.33 8.20 -23.06
N ALA A 130 -2.50 6.90 -22.86
CA ALA A 130 -3.83 6.36 -22.61
C ALA A 130 -4.44 6.88 -21.29
N LEU A 131 -3.60 7.15 -20.29
CA LEU A 131 -4.01 7.75 -19.02
C LEU A 131 -4.33 9.24 -19.15
N THR A 132 -3.57 10.00 -19.96
CA THR A 132 -3.87 11.42 -20.22
C THR A 132 -5.14 11.57 -21.07
N ASP A 133 -5.31 10.75 -22.11
CA ASP A 133 -6.53 10.70 -22.94
C ASP A 133 -7.76 10.38 -22.07
N PHE A 134 -7.62 9.44 -21.13
CA PHE A 134 -8.66 9.11 -20.17
C PHE A 134 -8.96 10.28 -19.22
N ALA A 135 -7.95 10.93 -18.67
CA ALA A 135 -8.12 12.09 -17.81
C ALA A 135 -8.87 13.22 -18.52
N ALA A 136 -8.52 13.49 -19.79
CA ALA A 136 -9.22 14.45 -20.62
C ALA A 136 -10.70 14.06 -20.85
N ALA A 137 -10.99 12.78 -21.12
CA ALA A 137 -12.36 12.30 -21.31
C ALA A 137 -13.22 12.42 -20.04
N GLU A 138 -12.63 12.27 -18.86
CA GLU A 138 -13.30 12.36 -17.56
C GLU A 138 -13.26 13.78 -16.94
N ASN A 139 -12.82 14.78 -17.70
CA ASN A 139 -12.67 16.18 -17.28
C ASN A 139 -11.75 16.38 -16.07
N ILE A 140 -10.71 15.57 -15.95
CA ILE A 140 -9.69 15.70 -14.91
C ILE A 140 -8.67 16.77 -15.34
N THR A 141 -8.49 17.79 -14.51
CA THR A 141 -7.58 18.91 -14.80
C THR A 141 -6.21 18.66 -14.15
N ILE A 142 -5.12 19.00 -14.85
CA ILE A 142 -3.76 18.92 -14.32
C ILE A 142 -3.26 20.36 -14.11
N CYS A 143 -2.83 20.68 -12.89
CA CYS A 143 -2.32 22.00 -12.56
C CYS A 143 -1.12 21.92 -11.59
N HIS A 144 -0.31 22.98 -11.55
CA HIS A 144 0.73 23.10 -10.54
C HIS A 144 0.13 23.52 -9.21
N GLY A 145 0.51 22.80 -8.14
CA GLY A 145 0.15 23.13 -6.77
C GLY A 145 1.37 23.57 -5.98
N THR A 146 1.21 24.60 -5.14
CA THR A 146 2.26 25.06 -4.20
C THR A 146 2.13 24.46 -2.80
N ARG A 147 1.01 23.79 -2.50
CA ARG A 147 0.70 23.29 -1.16
C ARG A 147 1.20 21.88 -0.86
N ASN A 148 1.51 21.09 -1.88
CA ASN A 148 1.87 19.70 -1.74
C ASN A 148 3.37 19.51 -1.99
N PHE A 149 4.01 18.67 -1.16
CA PHE A 149 5.44 18.38 -1.32
C PHE A 149 5.72 17.59 -2.60
N GLY A 150 4.78 16.77 -3.07
CA GLY A 150 4.88 16.03 -4.33
C GLY A 150 3.69 16.23 -5.26
N ALA A 151 2.84 15.21 -5.40
CA ALA A 151 1.66 15.28 -6.24
C ALA A 151 0.43 14.67 -5.55
N SER A 152 -0.75 15.18 -5.84
CA SER A 152 -1.98 14.63 -5.29
C SER A 152 -3.16 14.79 -6.24
N TYR A 153 -3.97 13.75 -6.35
CA TYR A 153 -5.29 13.81 -6.95
C TYR A 153 -6.36 14.21 -5.92
N ASP A 154 -7.05 15.32 -6.16
CA ASP A 154 -8.26 15.69 -5.44
C ASP A 154 -9.49 15.11 -6.17
N ARG A 155 -10.12 14.13 -5.52
CA ARG A 155 -11.34 13.46 -6.00
C ARG A 155 -12.52 14.40 -6.14
N ALA A 156 -12.69 15.35 -5.21
CA ALA A 156 -13.85 16.24 -5.18
C ALA A 156 -13.75 17.30 -6.27
N ALA A 157 -12.54 17.86 -6.47
CA ALA A 157 -12.28 18.85 -7.51
C ALA A 157 -11.97 18.24 -8.88
N GLY A 158 -11.74 16.92 -8.97
CA GLY A 158 -11.30 16.27 -10.21
C GLY A 158 -9.99 16.85 -10.73
N THR A 159 -9.07 17.21 -9.83
CA THR A 159 -7.86 17.96 -10.18
C THR A 159 -6.62 17.27 -9.65
N ILE A 160 -5.60 17.14 -10.50
CA ILE A 160 -4.27 16.64 -10.13
C ILE A 160 -3.36 17.84 -9.91
N PHE A 161 -2.81 17.94 -8.71
CA PHE A 161 -1.84 18.96 -8.34
C PHE A 161 -0.42 18.37 -8.38
N ILE A 162 0.49 19.02 -9.09
CA ILE A 162 1.91 18.64 -9.15
C ILE A 162 2.78 19.77 -8.62
N ASN A 163 3.71 19.45 -7.73
CA ASN A 163 4.69 20.41 -7.25
C ASN A 163 5.63 20.86 -8.38
N ARG A 164 5.60 22.17 -8.66
CA ARG A 164 6.42 22.86 -9.66
C ARG A 164 7.93 22.72 -9.41
N HIS A 165 8.34 22.58 -8.16
CA HIS A 165 9.76 22.63 -7.75
C HIS A 165 10.47 21.28 -7.83
N LEU A 166 9.76 20.22 -8.21
CA LEU A 166 10.36 18.91 -8.42
C LEU A 166 11.14 18.85 -9.74
N ASP A 167 12.10 17.94 -9.81
CA ASP A 167 12.77 17.66 -11.07
C ASP A 167 11.77 17.11 -12.11
N ARG A 168 12.05 17.32 -13.40
CA ARG A 168 11.17 16.92 -14.49
C ARG A 168 10.89 15.41 -14.45
N ALA A 169 11.89 14.58 -14.15
CA ALA A 169 11.69 13.14 -14.06
C ALA A 169 10.71 12.76 -12.93
N ASP A 170 10.85 13.39 -11.75
CA ASP A 170 9.93 13.20 -10.63
C ASP A 170 8.52 13.68 -10.96
N GLN A 171 8.38 14.82 -11.63
CA GLN A 171 7.06 15.32 -12.07
C GLN A 171 6.37 14.34 -13.02
N VAL A 172 7.09 13.76 -13.98
CA VAL A 172 6.53 12.77 -14.93
C VAL A 172 6.07 11.51 -14.20
N LEU A 173 6.90 10.98 -13.29
CA LEU A 173 6.58 9.77 -12.52
C LEU A 173 5.38 10.00 -11.61
N LEU A 174 5.35 11.12 -10.88
CA LEU A 174 4.25 11.45 -9.99
C LEU A 174 2.96 11.79 -10.74
N LEU A 175 3.04 12.40 -11.92
CA LEU A 175 1.87 12.59 -12.78
C LEU A 175 1.30 11.24 -13.23
N ALA A 176 2.15 10.30 -13.66
CA ALA A 176 1.70 8.95 -14.02
C ALA A 176 0.99 8.26 -12.84
N ARG A 177 1.54 8.40 -11.63
CA ARG A 177 0.94 7.91 -10.37
C ARG A 177 -0.46 8.49 -10.15
N GLU A 178 -0.61 9.81 -10.19
CA GLU A 178 -1.89 10.45 -9.88
C GLU A 178 -2.93 10.26 -11.00
N LEU A 179 -2.52 10.17 -12.26
CA LEU A 179 -3.42 9.77 -13.34
C LEU A 179 -3.93 8.34 -13.14
N ARG A 180 -3.07 7.42 -12.70
CA ARG A 180 -3.51 6.08 -12.35
C ARG A 180 -4.44 6.08 -11.14
N ARG A 181 -4.20 6.94 -10.14
CA ARG A 181 -5.12 7.11 -9.00
C ARG A 181 -6.50 7.61 -9.43
N ALA A 182 -6.54 8.57 -10.36
CA ALA A 182 -7.79 9.05 -10.92
C ALA A 182 -8.50 7.96 -11.75
N TRP A 183 -7.75 7.12 -12.46
CA TRP A 183 -8.29 5.93 -13.12
C TRP A 183 -8.92 4.95 -12.12
N GLN A 184 -8.22 4.66 -11.00
CA GLN A 184 -8.76 3.79 -9.94
C GLN A 184 -10.10 4.36 -9.43
N ASP A 185 -10.19 5.67 -9.19
CA ASP A 185 -11.43 6.30 -8.73
C ASP A 185 -12.58 6.11 -9.71
N LYS A 186 -12.39 6.52 -10.97
CA LYS A 186 -13.42 6.49 -12.00
C LYS A 186 -13.83 5.08 -12.41
N LYS A 187 -12.95 4.08 -12.24
CA LYS A 187 -13.27 2.66 -12.46
C LYS A 187 -13.78 1.93 -11.22
N GLY A 188 -13.98 2.62 -10.10
CA GLY A 188 -14.49 2.03 -8.86
C GLY A 188 -13.48 1.14 -8.13
N ALA A 189 -12.19 1.20 -8.50
CA ALA A 189 -11.09 0.51 -7.83
C ALA A 189 -10.43 1.36 -6.71
N LEU A 190 -10.87 2.61 -6.48
CA LEU A 190 -10.46 3.41 -5.34
C LEU A 190 -11.48 3.30 -4.20
N LEU A 191 -11.32 2.28 -3.35
CA LEU A 191 -12.17 2.06 -2.18
C LEU A 191 -11.78 2.95 -0.99
N PRO A 192 -12.76 3.49 -0.24
CA PRO A 192 -12.51 4.18 1.02
C PRO A 192 -12.09 3.20 2.12
N LEU A 193 -10.82 3.23 2.49
CA LEU A 193 -10.17 2.23 3.36
C LEU A 193 -10.83 2.10 4.73
N LEU A 194 -11.21 3.22 5.34
CA LEU A 194 -11.74 3.26 6.71
C LEU A 194 -13.18 2.75 6.83
N THR A 195 -13.82 2.39 5.71
CA THR A 195 -15.14 1.74 5.70
C THR A 195 -15.05 0.21 5.69
N LEU A 196 -13.86 -0.33 5.44
CA LEU A 196 -13.63 -1.77 5.33
C LEU A 196 -13.29 -2.38 6.69
N ASP A 197 -13.38 -3.71 6.76
CA ASP A 197 -12.80 -4.45 7.87
C ASP A 197 -11.28 -4.17 7.96
N PRO A 198 -10.68 -4.04 9.16
CA PRO A 198 -9.27 -3.71 9.31
C PRO A 198 -8.33 -4.62 8.50
N ASP A 199 -8.57 -5.93 8.44
CA ASP A 199 -7.70 -6.84 7.67
C ASP A 199 -7.82 -6.58 6.17
N HIS A 200 -9.05 -6.39 5.69
CA HIS A 200 -9.32 -6.07 4.30
C HIS A 200 -8.80 -4.68 3.92
N ALA A 201 -8.89 -3.70 4.81
CA ALA A 201 -8.41 -2.35 4.61
C ALA A 201 -6.89 -2.33 4.40
N ILE A 202 -6.15 -3.13 5.17
CA ILE A 202 -4.69 -3.30 5.01
C ILE A 202 -4.37 -3.85 3.62
N LEU A 203 -5.00 -4.96 3.23
CA LEU A 203 -4.77 -5.57 1.92
C LEU A 203 -5.11 -4.61 0.77
N VAL A 204 -6.28 -3.96 0.83
CA VAL A 204 -6.74 -3.03 -0.21
C VAL A 204 -5.81 -1.83 -0.33
N ASN A 205 -5.35 -1.27 0.79
CA ASN A 205 -4.40 -0.15 0.79
C ASN A 205 -3.07 -0.54 0.15
N ARG A 206 -2.50 -1.68 0.57
CA ARG A 206 -1.28 -2.23 -0.03
C ARG A 206 -1.45 -2.42 -1.54
N ALA A 207 -2.52 -3.08 -1.97
CA ALA A 207 -2.79 -3.33 -3.38
C ALA A 207 -2.94 -2.04 -4.19
N GLN A 208 -3.66 -1.05 -3.67
CA GLN A 208 -3.80 0.25 -4.34
C GLN A 208 -2.46 0.97 -4.50
N ILE A 209 -1.63 0.99 -3.45
CA ILE A 209 -0.30 1.63 -3.51
C ILE A 209 0.63 0.88 -4.48
N ALA A 210 0.63 -0.46 -4.42
CA ALA A 210 1.41 -1.30 -5.31
C ALA A 210 1.03 -1.08 -6.78
N ASP A 211 -0.26 -1.05 -7.13
CA ASP A 211 -0.72 -0.77 -8.50
C ASP A 211 -0.21 0.60 -9.01
N LEU A 212 -0.26 1.63 -8.16
CA LEU A 212 0.22 2.95 -8.52
C LEU A 212 1.71 2.95 -8.84
N GLN A 213 2.53 2.30 -8.01
CA GLN A 213 3.97 2.21 -8.22
C GLN A 213 4.30 1.35 -9.45
N THR A 214 3.62 0.22 -9.64
CA THR A 214 3.76 -0.62 -10.84
C THR A 214 3.47 0.18 -12.12
N MET A 215 2.46 1.05 -12.12
CA MET A 215 2.18 1.89 -13.28
C MET A 215 3.25 2.96 -13.51
N MET A 216 3.81 3.55 -12.45
CA MET A 216 4.94 4.48 -12.58
C MET A 216 6.13 3.80 -13.26
N ILE A 217 6.51 2.60 -12.79
CA ILE A 217 7.64 1.83 -13.34
C ILE A 217 7.39 1.44 -14.79
N ARG A 218 6.18 0.95 -15.10
CA ARG A 218 5.83 0.63 -16.48
C ARG A 218 5.91 1.83 -17.40
N THR A 219 5.39 2.98 -16.98
CA THR A 219 5.47 4.22 -17.76
C THR A 219 6.93 4.62 -17.98
N ALA A 220 7.77 4.56 -16.94
CA ALA A 220 9.20 4.85 -17.04
C ALA A 220 9.89 3.93 -18.05
N TRP A 221 9.58 2.63 -18.03
CA TRP A 221 10.09 1.65 -18.98
C TRP A 221 9.69 1.97 -20.42
N GLU A 222 8.42 2.29 -20.66
CA GLU A 222 7.94 2.68 -22.00
C GLU A 222 8.60 3.97 -22.49
N LEU A 223 8.86 4.93 -21.60
CA LEU A 223 9.58 6.17 -21.92
C LEU A 223 11.05 5.91 -22.27
N GLN A 224 11.71 4.99 -21.56
CA GLN A 224 13.07 4.55 -21.89
C GLN A 224 13.13 3.99 -23.32
N LEU A 225 12.17 3.14 -23.69
CA LEU A 225 12.06 2.59 -25.05
C LEU A 225 11.76 3.67 -26.10
N ALA A 226 11.08 4.75 -25.72
CA ALA A 226 10.83 5.92 -26.56
C ALA A 226 12.02 6.91 -26.63
N GLY A 227 13.14 6.61 -25.97
CA GLY A 227 14.35 7.44 -25.96
C GLY A 227 14.45 8.45 -24.81
N GLU A 228 13.44 8.56 -23.96
CA GLU A 228 13.42 9.43 -22.77
C GLU A 228 14.03 8.71 -21.56
N LYS A 229 15.36 8.57 -21.58
CA LYS A 229 16.10 7.77 -20.59
C LYS A 229 16.13 8.37 -19.18
N ALA A 230 15.98 9.69 -19.05
CA ALA A 230 16.12 10.39 -17.77
C ALA A 230 15.10 9.89 -16.72
N VAL A 231 13.88 9.56 -17.16
CA VAL A 231 12.81 9.08 -16.26
C VAL A 231 13.12 7.69 -15.72
N TRP A 232 13.70 6.82 -16.54
CA TRP A 232 14.13 5.49 -16.11
C TRP A 232 15.37 5.52 -15.24
N ALA A 233 16.38 6.32 -15.60
CA ALA A 233 17.56 6.53 -14.75
C ALA A 233 17.15 7.03 -13.36
N ARG A 234 16.15 7.91 -13.28
CA ARG A 234 15.60 8.35 -12.00
C ARG A 234 14.97 7.22 -11.18
N VAL A 235 14.35 6.23 -11.82
CA VAL A 235 13.81 5.02 -11.16
C VAL A 235 14.95 4.14 -10.63
N GLU A 236 15.99 3.90 -11.43
CA GLU A 236 17.18 3.13 -11.02
C GLU A 236 17.92 3.80 -9.84
N GLU A 237 17.96 5.13 -9.83
CA GLU A 237 18.53 5.91 -8.72
C GLU A 237 17.57 6.05 -7.52
N SER A 238 16.38 5.45 -7.57
CA SER A 238 15.36 5.65 -6.54
C SER A 238 15.20 4.47 -5.59
N SER A 239 14.41 4.71 -4.54
CA SER A 239 13.93 3.61 -3.73
C SER A 239 13.10 2.58 -4.51
N LEU A 240 12.67 2.84 -5.75
CA LEU A 240 11.89 1.92 -6.60
C LEU A 240 12.74 1.09 -7.58
N SER A 241 14.07 1.11 -7.45
CA SER A 241 14.97 0.37 -8.36
C SER A 241 14.66 -1.12 -8.42
N ASP A 242 14.42 -1.75 -7.26
CA ASP A 242 14.01 -3.14 -7.12
C ASP A 242 12.75 -3.50 -7.95
N LEU A 243 11.74 -2.64 -7.95
CA LEU A 243 10.53 -2.81 -8.78
C LEU A 243 10.84 -2.63 -10.25
N GLY A 244 11.72 -1.67 -10.56
CA GLY A 244 12.28 -1.45 -11.90
C GLY A 244 12.95 -2.69 -12.44
N GLU A 245 13.86 -3.28 -11.68
CA GLU A 245 14.58 -4.50 -12.02
C GLU A 245 13.63 -5.68 -12.21
N ALA A 246 12.65 -5.87 -11.32
CA ALA A 246 11.64 -6.93 -11.45
C ALA A 246 10.84 -6.82 -12.76
N LEU A 247 10.37 -5.61 -13.09
CA LEU A 247 9.64 -5.36 -14.35
C LEU A 247 10.55 -5.55 -15.57
N ALA A 248 11.76 -4.98 -15.53
CA ALA A 248 12.72 -5.03 -16.61
C ALA A 248 13.15 -6.47 -16.91
N ARG A 249 13.39 -7.29 -15.86
CA ARG A 249 13.74 -8.70 -16.01
C ARG A 249 12.71 -9.46 -16.84
N GLU A 250 11.42 -9.33 -16.51
CA GLU A 250 10.34 -9.99 -17.25
C GLU A 250 10.15 -9.40 -18.66
N ALA A 251 10.31 -8.09 -18.81
CA ALA A 251 10.21 -7.42 -20.11
C ALA A 251 11.36 -7.82 -21.06
N TYR A 252 12.57 -8.00 -20.54
CA TYR A 252 13.73 -8.47 -21.30
C TYR A 252 13.60 -9.93 -21.73
N MET A 253 13.05 -10.79 -20.87
CA MET A 253 12.87 -12.21 -21.18
C MET A 253 11.84 -12.43 -22.30
N ASP A 254 10.70 -11.71 -22.27
CA ASP A 254 9.73 -11.69 -23.36
C ASP A 254 8.99 -10.35 -23.39
N PHE A 255 9.17 -9.55 -24.44
CA PHE A 255 8.48 -8.25 -24.59
C PHE A 255 6.94 -8.35 -24.60
N ARG A 256 6.36 -9.54 -24.85
CA ARG A 256 4.90 -9.74 -24.77
C ARG A 256 4.38 -9.64 -23.34
N THR A 257 5.25 -9.77 -22.33
CA THR A 257 4.92 -9.69 -20.91
C THR A 257 4.32 -8.34 -20.50
N LEU A 258 4.68 -7.27 -21.22
CA LEU A 258 4.09 -5.94 -21.05
C LEU A 258 2.59 -5.90 -21.40
N ASN A 259 2.18 -6.65 -22.43
CA ASN A 259 0.80 -6.67 -22.90
C ASN A 259 -0.06 -7.76 -22.23
N ASN A 260 0.55 -8.87 -21.84
CA ASN A 260 -0.16 -9.95 -21.14
C ASN A 260 -0.29 -9.71 -19.63
N GLY A 261 0.41 -8.70 -19.08
CA GLY A 261 0.35 -8.30 -17.67
C GLY A 261 1.42 -8.94 -16.78
N THR A 262 2.18 -9.93 -17.25
CA THR A 262 3.14 -10.69 -16.43
C THR A 262 4.22 -9.79 -15.82
N ALA A 263 4.78 -8.85 -16.59
CA ALA A 263 5.80 -7.93 -16.08
C ALA A 263 5.24 -6.96 -15.02
N CYS A 264 3.97 -6.54 -15.16
CA CYS A 264 3.29 -5.73 -14.15
C CYS A 264 2.98 -6.54 -12.89
N ALA A 265 2.57 -7.81 -13.05
CA ALA A 265 2.32 -8.71 -11.93
C ALA A 265 3.60 -8.96 -11.13
N ALA A 266 4.74 -9.17 -11.80
CA ALA A 266 6.03 -9.34 -11.13
C ALA A 266 6.44 -8.11 -10.31
N ALA A 267 6.34 -6.91 -10.87
CA ALA A 267 6.63 -5.68 -10.12
C ALA A 267 5.64 -5.45 -8.97
N PHE A 268 4.36 -5.78 -9.17
CA PHE A 268 3.35 -5.73 -8.12
C PHE A 268 3.67 -6.70 -6.97
N GLU A 269 4.03 -7.95 -7.27
CA GLU A 269 4.43 -8.94 -6.28
C GLU A 269 5.70 -8.51 -5.53
N PHE A 270 6.70 -7.98 -6.26
CA PHE A 270 7.95 -7.50 -5.66
C PHE A 270 7.73 -6.35 -4.68
N TRP A 271 6.68 -5.54 -4.89
CA TRP A 271 6.27 -4.53 -3.93
C TRP A 271 5.93 -5.13 -2.57
N PHE A 272 5.21 -6.26 -2.55
CA PHE A 272 4.84 -6.96 -1.31
C PHE A 272 6.04 -7.60 -0.61
N LEU A 273 7.11 -7.90 -1.33
CA LEU A 273 8.34 -8.40 -0.72
C LEU A 273 9.17 -7.32 -0.02
N SER A 274 8.89 -6.04 -0.30
CA SER A 274 9.65 -4.91 0.22
C SER A 274 9.15 -4.37 1.57
N GLU A 275 10.01 -3.59 2.25
CA GLU A 275 9.71 -2.88 3.50
C GLU A 275 8.60 -1.82 3.35
N ARG A 276 8.21 -1.49 2.11
CA ARG A 276 7.12 -0.54 1.83
C ARG A 276 5.79 -0.98 2.44
N CYS A 277 5.57 -2.28 2.58
CA CYS A 277 4.41 -2.83 3.29
C CYS A 277 4.32 -2.28 4.72
N GLN A 278 5.41 -2.38 5.49
CA GLN A 278 5.45 -1.92 6.87
C GLN A 278 5.13 -0.42 6.98
N SER A 279 5.75 0.40 6.13
CA SER A 279 5.50 1.84 6.08
C SER A 279 4.06 2.19 5.68
N ALA A 280 3.46 1.43 4.76
CA ALA A 280 2.09 1.63 4.32
C ALA A 280 1.08 1.23 5.40
N ASP A 281 1.31 0.11 6.07
CA ASP A 281 0.46 -0.39 7.15
C ASP A 281 0.50 0.55 8.34
N HIS A 282 1.70 0.98 8.75
CA HIS A 282 1.86 1.91 9.87
C HIS A 282 1.02 3.17 9.67
N LYS A 283 1.09 3.78 8.48
CA LYS A 283 0.32 4.99 8.15
C LYS A 283 -1.18 4.75 8.22
N LEU A 284 -1.66 3.62 7.69
CA LEU A 284 -3.09 3.30 7.70
C LEU A 284 -3.58 2.99 9.12
N ILE A 285 -2.83 2.20 9.88
CA ILE A 285 -3.16 1.84 11.27
C ILE A 285 -3.24 3.10 12.13
N GLN A 286 -2.29 4.02 11.99
CA GLN A 286 -2.37 5.32 12.67
C GLN A 286 -3.63 6.10 12.28
N GLN A 287 -4.01 6.08 11.00
CA GLN A 287 -5.28 6.71 10.55
C GLN A 287 -6.50 6.04 11.18
N MET A 288 -6.52 4.71 11.28
CA MET A 288 -7.59 3.95 11.94
C MET A 288 -7.68 4.27 13.44
N LEU A 289 -6.54 4.42 14.13
CA LEU A 289 -6.51 4.81 15.55
C LEU A 289 -6.99 6.25 15.77
N MET A 290 -6.63 7.18 14.87
CA MET A 290 -7.06 8.58 14.95
C MET A 290 -8.55 8.74 14.69
N GLN A 291 -9.11 7.96 13.76
CA GLN A 291 -10.53 8.01 13.43
C GLN A 291 -11.30 6.92 14.18
N ASN A 292 -11.91 7.29 15.30
CA ASN A 292 -12.89 6.47 16.02
C ASN A 292 -14.18 6.28 15.20
N HIS A 293 -14.15 5.45 14.14
CA HIS A 293 -15.31 5.19 13.29
C HIS A 293 -16.00 3.86 13.60
N LYS A 294 -17.34 3.90 13.49
CA LYS A 294 -18.24 2.75 13.52
C LYS A 294 -18.26 2.15 12.10
N PRO A 295 -17.79 0.92 11.87
CA PRO A 295 -17.82 0.34 10.53
C PRO A 295 -19.26 0.03 10.10
N ALA A 296 -19.54 0.15 8.80
CA ALA A 296 -20.70 -0.49 8.20
C ALA A 296 -20.44 -2.01 8.21
N THR A 297 -21.41 -2.81 8.64
CA THR A 297 -21.29 -4.28 8.70
C THR A 297 -21.58 -4.90 7.33
N PRO A 298 -20.60 -5.53 6.64
CA PRO A 298 -20.91 -6.50 5.60
C PRO A 298 -20.84 -7.91 6.20
N THR A 299 -21.75 -8.78 5.78
CA THR A 299 -21.65 -10.23 6.01
C THR A 299 -20.38 -10.77 5.35
N GLU A 300 -19.56 -11.55 6.07
CA GLU A 300 -18.23 -12.05 5.65
C GLU A 300 -18.24 -12.74 4.26
N THR A 301 -19.33 -13.41 3.90
CA THR A 301 -19.47 -14.14 2.63
C THR A 301 -19.55 -13.22 1.40
N ASP A 302 -20.03 -11.98 1.55
CA ASP A 302 -20.11 -11.00 0.45
C ASP A 302 -18.77 -10.26 0.27
N ALA A 303 -17.94 -10.20 1.31
CA ALA A 303 -16.68 -9.45 1.30
C ALA A 303 -15.64 -10.07 0.35
N SER A 304 -15.48 -11.40 0.36
CA SER A 304 -14.46 -12.08 -0.46
C SER A 304 -14.75 -11.96 -1.96
N SER A 305 -16.01 -12.14 -2.37
CA SER A 305 -16.41 -11.98 -3.78
C SER A 305 -16.28 -10.52 -4.25
N SER A 306 -16.61 -9.58 -3.36
CA SER A 306 -16.39 -8.15 -3.58
C SER A 306 -14.91 -7.81 -3.77
N LEU A 307 -14.01 -8.40 -2.97
CA LEU A 307 -12.57 -8.19 -3.06
C LEU A 307 -11.94 -8.76 -4.34
N ILE A 308 -12.42 -9.92 -4.83
CA ILE A 308 -12.01 -10.43 -6.15
C ILE A 308 -12.42 -9.45 -7.26
N GLY A 309 -13.64 -8.92 -7.18
CA GLY A 309 -14.13 -7.88 -8.08
C GLY A 309 -13.26 -6.63 -8.05
N PHE A 310 -12.88 -6.19 -6.85
CA PHE A 310 -11.96 -5.08 -6.64
C PHE A 310 -10.58 -5.33 -7.27
N LEU A 311 -9.92 -6.46 -6.98
CA LEU A 311 -8.59 -6.78 -7.54
C LEU A 311 -8.64 -6.88 -9.07
N THR A 312 -9.73 -7.41 -9.61
CA THR A 312 -9.98 -7.44 -11.05
C THR A 312 -10.15 -6.01 -11.59
N ALA A 313 -10.94 -5.14 -10.95
CA ALA A 313 -11.07 -3.75 -11.37
C ALA A 313 -9.72 -3.01 -11.31
N LEU A 314 -8.95 -3.24 -10.25
CA LEU A 314 -7.62 -2.66 -10.03
C LEU A 314 -6.64 -3.08 -11.13
N GLY A 315 -6.56 -4.37 -11.46
CA GLY A 315 -5.65 -4.89 -12.49
C GLY A 315 -6.02 -4.51 -13.94
N THR A 316 -7.11 -3.78 -14.14
CA THR A 316 -7.56 -3.38 -15.48
C THR A 316 -6.68 -2.26 -16.03
N LEU A 317 -6.22 -2.45 -17.27
CA LEU A 317 -5.37 -1.52 -18.01
C LEU A 317 -6.13 -0.93 -19.19
N PRO A 318 -5.75 0.26 -19.70
CA PRO A 318 -6.37 0.82 -20.90
C PRO A 318 -6.20 -0.07 -22.14
N PHE A 319 -5.18 -0.92 -22.15
CA PHE A 319 -4.90 -1.90 -23.18
C PHE A 319 -4.15 -3.09 -22.59
N GLY A 320 -4.16 -4.21 -23.31
CA GLY A 320 -3.57 -5.46 -22.85
C GLY A 320 -4.54 -6.26 -21.98
N LYS A 321 -4.01 -7.30 -21.34
CA LYS A 321 -4.78 -8.15 -20.42
C LYS A 321 -4.75 -7.58 -19.02
N ASN A 322 -5.75 -7.95 -18.23
CA ASN A 322 -5.77 -7.65 -16.82
C ASN A 322 -4.63 -8.38 -16.10
N TYR A 323 -3.80 -7.64 -15.39
CA TYR A 323 -2.56 -8.18 -14.81
C TYR A 323 -2.75 -8.77 -13.40
N LEU A 324 -3.87 -8.51 -12.72
CA LEU A 324 -4.15 -9.04 -11.38
C LEU A 324 -5.24 -10.12 -11.39
N ALA A 325 -6.16 -10.09 -12.36
CA ALA A 325 -7.28 -11.04 -12.42
C ALA A 325 -6.87 -12.53 -12.32
N PRO A 326 -5.77 -12.99 -12.97
CA PRO A 326 -5.33 -14.38 -12.83
C PRO A 326 -4.85 -14.75 -11.41
N TYR A 327 -4.41 -13.75 -10.65
CA TYR A 327 -3.77 -13.91 -9.34
C TYR A 327 -4.69 -13.49 -8.18
N ALA A 328 -5.90 -12.99 -8.45
CA ALA A 328 -6.77 -12.40 -7.44
C ALA A 328 -7.09 -13.37 -6.28
N ALA A 329 -7.36 -14.64 -6.59
CA ALA A 329 -7.63 -15.65 -5.55
C ALA A 329 -6.38 -15.97 -4.70
N MET A 330 -5.19 -15.97 -5.32
CA MET A 330 -3.92 -16.16 -4.63
C MET A 330 -3.64 -14.99 -3.69
N ILE A 331 -3.79 -13.75 -4.17
CA ILE A 331 -3.58 -12.53 -3.39
C ILE A 331 -4.46 -12.50 -2.12
N LEU A 332 -5.67 -13.07 -2.18
CA LEU A 332 -6.59 -13.10 -1.03
C LEU A 332 -6.32 -14.23 -0.04
N SER A 333 -5.55 -15.25 -0.40
CA SER A 333 -5.34 -16.43 0.43
C SER A 333 -3.90 -16.59 0.90
N ASP A 334 -2.94 -16.03 0.17
CA ASP A 334 -1.53 -16.18 0.48
C ASP A 334 -1.10 -15.19 1.60
N PRO A 335 -0.46 -15.69 2.67
CA PRO A 335 0.08 -14.86 3.76
C PRO A 335 1.02 -13.75 3.29
N LEU A 336 1.72 -13.94 2.17
CA LEU A 336 2.59 -12.91 1.59
C LEU A 336 1.87 -11.58 1.40
N PHE A 337 0.60 -11.61 0.99
CA PHE A 337 -0.20 -10.42 0.73
C PHE A 337 -1.04 -10.00 1.94
N THR A 338 -1.54 -10.97 2.70
CA THR A 338 -2.56 -10.78 3.73
C THR A 338 -2.00 -10.53 5.13
N GLU A 339 -0.82 -11.07 5.45
CA GLU A 339 -0.27 -11.00 6.81
C GLU A 339 0.43 -9.65 7.08
N VAL A 340 0.29 -9.14 8.30
CA VAL A 340 1.06 -8.01 8.82
C VAL A 340 2.30 -8.56 9.51
N ARG A 341 3.42 -8.58 8.79
CA ARG A 341 4.70 -9.17 9.24
C ARG A 341 5.39 -8.36 10.34
N ASP A 342 5.17 -7.04 10.35
CA ASP A 342 5.75 -6.17 11.37
C ASP A 342 5.01 -6.33 12.70
N ARG A 343 5.74 -6.71 13.76
CA ARG A 343 5.18 -7.03 15.08
C ARG A 343 4.44 -5.84 15.70
N SER A 344 4.99 -4.63 15.55
CA SER A 344 4.39 -3.41 16.11
C SER A 344 3.04 -3.13 15.46
N ASN A 345 3.01 -3.08 14.12
CA ASN A 345 1.78 -2.92 13.34
C ASN A 345 0.78 -4.05 13.61
N ALA A 346 1.22 -5.30 13.72
CA ALA A 346 0.35 -6.44 14.05
C ALA A 346 -0.31 -6.28 15.43
N ASN A 347 0.42 -5.82 16.44
CA ASN A 347 -0.12 -5.55 17.77
C ASN A 347 -1.16 -4.43 17.76
N PHE A 348 -0.89 -3.32 17.07
CA PHE A 348 -1.86 -2.22 16.96
C PHE A 348 -3.10 -2.61 16.17
N LEU A 349 -2.93 -3.38 15.08
CA LEU A 349 -4.06 -3.93 14.34
C LEU A 349 -4.90 -4.87 15.20
N TRP A 350 -4.25 -5.73 15.99
CA TRP A 350 -4.94 -6.60 16.95
C TRP A 350 -5.73 -5.78 17.96
N PHE A 351 -5.16 -4.68 18.49
CA PHE A 351 -5.86 -3.79 19.42
C PHE A 351 -7.11 -3.17 18.78
N ILE A 352 -7.03 -2.69 17.53
CA ILE A 352 -8.18 -2.16 16.77
C ILE A 352 -9.27 -3.21 16.63
N LYS A 353 -8.89 -4.44 16.23
CA LYS A 353 -9.83 -5.55 16.06
C LYS A 353 -10.48 -5.94 17.38
N PHE A 354 -9.70 -6.02 18.46
CA PHE A 354 -10.16 -6.34 19.79
C PHE A 354 -11.17 -5.30 20.31
N GLU A 355 -10.82 -4.01 20.25
CA GLU A 355 -11.73 -2.90 20.63
C GLU A 355 -13.06 -2.97 19.88
N ARG A 356 -13.01 -3.33 18.59
CA ARG A 356 -14.21 -3.49 17.77
C ARG A 356 -15.08 -4.64 18.25
N THR A 357 -14.52 -5.84 18.39
CA THR A 357 -15.27 -7.02 18.88
C THR A 357 -15.80 -6.79 20.29
N PHE A 358 -15.03 -6.11 21.15
CA PHE A 358 -15.46 -5.75 22.49
C PHE A 358 -16.70 -4.82 22.47
N ARG A 359 -16.71 -3.78 21.64
CA ARG A 359 -17.87 -2.87 21.52
C ARG A 359 -19.09 -3.54 20.90
N GLU A 360 -18.89 -4.41 19.91
CA GLU A 360 -19.98 -5.18 19.27
C GLU A 360 -20.64 -6.12 20.28
N THR A 361 -19.84 -6.82 21.11
CA THR A 361 -20.35 -7.69 22.18
C THR A 361 -21.02 -6.89 23.30
N GLU A 362 -20.47 -5.74 23.70
CA GLU A 362 -21.10 -4.85 24.69
C GLU A 362 -22.47 -4.33 24.19
N GLN A 363 -22.57 -3.90 22.94
CA GLN A 363 -23.84 -3.46 22.33
C GLN A 363 -24.86 -4.60 22.29
N GLY A 364 -24.45 -5.81 21.88
CA GLY A 364 -25.32 -6.99 21.88
C GLY A 364 -25.84 -7.36 23.29
N LEU A 365 -25.00 -7.18 24.32
CA LEU A 365 -25.40 -7.39 25.73
C LEU A 365 -26.35 -6.29 26.24
N GLN A 366 -26.18 -5.04 25.83
CA GLN A 366 -27.09 -3.95 26.18
C GLN A 366 -28.45 -4.09 25.48
N GLU A 367 -28.46 -4.51 24.22
CA GLU A 367 -29.69 -4.78 23.47
C GLU A 367 -30.47 -5.96 24.07
N SER A 368 -29.80 -7.06 24.40
CA SER A 368 -30.41 -8.22 25.04
C SER A 368 -30.87 -7.95 26.49
N GLY A 369 -30.16 -7.10 27.25
CA GLY A 369 -30.57 -6.66 28.59
C GLY A 369 -31.80 -5.74 28.60
N SER A 370 -32.04 -4.98 27.53
CA SER A 370 -33.20 -4.08 27.42
C SER A 370 -34.54 -4.81 27.26
N VAL A 371 -34.53 -6.05 26.74
CA VAL A 371 -35.74 -6.84 26.48
C VAL A 371 -36.23 -7.55 27.75
N HIS A 372 -35.36 -7.84 28.72
CA HIS A 372 -35.75 -8.53 29.95
C HIS A 372 -36.26 -7.62 31.08
N SER A 373 -36.15 -6.29 30.95
CA SER A 373 -36.58 -5.36 32.02
C SER A 373 -38.03 -4.88 31.90
N ARG A 374 -38.81 -5.28 30.88
CA ARG A 374 -40.19 -4.79 30.67
C ARG A 374 -41.32 -5.71 31.15
N ASP A 375 -41.05 -6.94 31.58
CA ASP A 375 -42.10 -7.89 31.97
C ASP A 375 -42.30 -8.09 33.49
N PHE A 376 -41.56 -7.38 34.35
CA PHE A 376 -41.66 -7.56 35.82
C PHE A 376 -42.40 -6.45 36.57
N SER A 377 -43.33 -5.74 35.93
CA SER A 377 -44.16 -4.73 36.62
C SER A 377 -45.59 -4.66 36.10
N ARG A 378 -46.39 -5.67 36.47
CA ARG A 378 -47.83 -5.50 36.69
C ARG A 378 -48.36 -6.64 37.57
N GLY A 379 -48.20 -6.48 38.88
CA GLY A 379 -49.13 -7.09 39.81
C GLY A 379 -50.43 -6.29 39.76
N ASP A 380 -51.54 -6.97 39.47
CA ASP A 380 -52.82 -6.56 40.02
C ASP A 380 -53.66 -7.80 40.36
N SER A 381 -54.21 -7.76 41.56
CA SER A 381 -54.97 -8.80 42.20
C SER A 381 -56.46 -8.53 42.00
N ARG A 382 -57.26 -9.53 41.62
CA ARG A 382 -58.59 -9.83 42.23
C ARG A 382 -59.36 -10.94 41.52
N ASN A 383 -59.75 -11.93 42.33
CA ASN A 383 -60.92 -12.81 42.29
C ASN A 383 -62.01 -12.52 41.23
N ASP A 384 -62.54 -13.57 40.59
CA ASP A 384 -63.78 -14.21 41.07
C ASP A 384 -64.12 -15.53 40.34
N GLN A 385 -64.89 -16.33 41.06
CA GLN A 385 -65.27 -17.73 40.87
C GLN A 385 -66.29 -18.03 39.74
N GLU A 386 -66.24 -19.31 39.32
CA GLU A 386 -67.31 -20.18 38.80
C GLU A 386 -67.87 -19.99 37.38
N ARG A 387 -67.58 -20.99 36.51
CA ARG A 387 -68.59 -21.99 36.12
C ARG A 387 -67.98 -23.22 35.41
N ILE A 388 -68.37 -24.38 35.93
CA ILE A 388 -68.06 -25.75 35.50
C ILE A 388 -68.97 -26.14 34.32
N ARG A 389 -68.44 -26.86 33.30
CA ARG A 389 -68.92 -28.19 32.80
C ARG A 389 -68.21 -28.65 31.51
N HIS A 390 -67.57 -29.83 31.62
CA HIS A 390 -67.63 -31.02 30.74
C HIS A 390 -67.51 -30.88 29.21
N ASP A 391 -66.41 -31.35 28.60
CA ASP A 391 -66.26 -32.71 28.02
C ASP A 391 -64.88 -32.91 27.33
N ASP A 392 -64.29 -34.10 27.51
CA ASP A 392 -63.02 -34.61 26.97
C ASP A 392 -63.13 -35.06 25.47
N PRO A 393 -62.11 -35.70 24.84
CA PRO A 393 -60.78 -35.21 24.49
C PRO A 393 -60.47 -35.49 22.98
N HIS A 394 -59.39 -34.95 22.43
CA HIS A 394 -58.49 -35.57 21.42
C HIS A 394 -57.61 -34.52 20.74
N GLY A 395 -56.30 -34.77 20.68
CA GLY A 395 -55.41 -34.09 19.72
C GLY A 395 -54.10 -33.57 20.33
N ALA A 396 -53.13 -34.45 20.53
CA ALA A 396 -51.72 -34.06 20.68
C ALA A 396 -51.10 -33.71 19.32
N PRO A 397 -50.11 -32.82 19.29
CA PRO A 397 -48.94 -33.10 18.46
C PRO A 397 -47.61 -32.84 19.20
N THR A 398 -46.84 -33.94 19.29
CA THR A 398 -45.42 -34.10 18.93
C THR A 398 -44.41 -32.96 19.18
N ILE A 399 -43.49 -33.24 20.12
CA ILE A 399 -42.18 -32.59 20.31
C ILE A 399 -41.13 -33.35 19.47
N PRO A 400 -40.25 -32.68 18.69
CA PRO A 400 -39.06 -33.34 18.15
C PRO A 400 -37.89 -33.22 19.14
N SER A 401 -37.41 -34.38 19.57
CA SER A 401 -36.16 -34.61 20.28
C SER A 401 -34.97 -34.38 19.34
N GLY A 402 -34.05 -33.49 19.73
CA GLY A 402 -32.76 -33.29 19.08
C GLY A 402 -31.65 -33.28 20.13
N SER A 403 -30.97 -34.42 20.26
CA SER A 403 -29.94 -34.69 21.26
C SER A 403 -28.70 -33.81 21.13
N ALA A 404 -28.28 -33.21 22.23
CA ALA A 404 -26.94 -32.66 22.40
C ALA A 404 -25.90 -33.79 22.36
N ARG A 405 -24.89 -33.67 21.49
CA ARG A 405 -23.64 -34.45 21.58
C ARG A 405 -22.54 -33.55 22.09
N ILE A 406 -22.14 -33.80 23.33
CA ILE A 406 -20.89 -33.38 23.94
C ILE A 406 -19.80 -34.32 23.41
N ILE A 407 -18.73 -33.80 22.83
CA ILE A 407 -17.52 -34.56 22.51
C ILE A 407 -16.35 -33.98 23.34
N PRO A 408 -15.64 -34.81 24.14
CA PRO A 408 -14.58 -34.36 25.02
C PRO A 408 -13.19 -34.41 24.36
N PHE A 409 -12.30 -33.53 24.80
CA PHE A 409 -10.83 -33.65 24.62
C PHE A 409 -10.26 -34.77 25.51
N PRO A 410 -9.22 -35.48 25.04
CA PRO A 410 -7.94 -35.53 25.75
C PRO A 410 -6.76 -35.46 24.75
N GLY A 411 -5.56 -34.96 25.07
CA GLY A 411 -4.76 -35.20 26.25
C GLY A 411 -3.51 -36.02 25.84
N THR A 412 -2.36 -35.36 25.94
CA THR A 412 -0.96 -35.79 25.78
C THR A 412 -0.56 -37.22 26.21
N SER A 413 0.25 -37.89 25.39
CA SER A 413 1.48 -38.68 25.69
C SER A 413 1.88 -39.38 24.37
N GLY A 414 3.11 -39.34 23.86
CA GLY A 414 4.40 -39.60 24.49
C GLY A 414 5.00 -40.85 23.84
N ARG A 415 5.85 -40.67 22.82
CA ARG A 415 7.03 -41.50 22.51
C ARG A 415 7.87 -40.88 21.42
#